data_AF-A0A935N6W2-F1
#
_entry.id   AF-A0A935N6W2-F1
#
_cell.length_a   1.000
_cell.length_b   1.000
_cell.length_c   1.000
_cell.angle_alpha   90.00
_cell.angle_beta   90.00
_cell.angle_gamma   90.00
#
_symmetry.space_group_name_H-M   'P 1'
#
loop_
_entity.id
_entity.type
_entity.pdbx_description
1 polymer ?
#
loop_
_entity_poly.entity_id
_entity_poly.type
_entity_poly.pdbx_seq_one_letter_code
_entity_poly.pdbx_strand_id
1 'polypeptide(L)'
;MECRYKNALSVTRIGKNQFRNKFSAPLGGNAIADKVFALSQGQVALNLAAYAQANAQVNGIHTNVLPSTYSIVKNNAQLTSAYERFYGPSSRINCEHCQSNLSPAAYLVDLLGFLEKASNASGVSGRTLLSVRLPEIEKIDVSYINTDTLMPYIDLVLEVLENALAPQPNFAPQTTKSAEELAATPENINIAAYEKLKTLNYPWNLPFDLEVEHSRVFLAQSGVARHDLLRYLRQYDGSQALAEASAEYLGVTTKQASLITVPLHGTAAKNLALAKLWGFNQFADLLGANRIESVMTRMNLTLVELKSLLSSAFVNPLQVDCFNVNGTVQNLTAEMLDRAHRLARIFHLTDYAIESLDKMLSIASQGAALVPELAAIRFLEKEADVSLDDIKDAWALPVSERATRFASLFGVPDDDAYKLGEISKLPWTTP
;
A
#
# COMPACT_ATOMS: atom_id res chain seq x y z
N MET A 1 -6.96 -49.17 13.99
CA MET A 1 -7.11 -47.90 14.75
C MET A 1 -5.71 -47.30 14.89
N GLU A 2 -5.28 -46.48 13.94
CA GLU A 2 -3.94 -45.89 13.97
C GLU A 2 -3.88 -44.79 15.04
N CYS A 3 -3.16 -45.04 16.12
CA CYS A 3 -2.82 -44.01 17.10
C CYS A 3 -1.90 -42.96 16.45
N ARG A 4 -2.46 -41.84 15.99
CA ARG A 4 -1.70 -40.74 15.36
C ARG A 4 -0.84 -39.90 16.32
N TYR A 5 -0.90 -40.15 17.64
CA TYR A 5 -0.05 -39.46 18.62
C TYR A 5 1.09 -40.36 19.04
N LYS A 6 2.32 -39.97 18.70
CA LYS A 6 3.53 -40.80 18.81
C LYS A 6 4.19 -40.73 20.20
N ASN A 7 3.86 -39.74 21.03
CA ASN A 7 4.46 -39.57 22.37
C ASN A 7 3.61 -38.70 23.33
N ALA A 8 3.95 -38.71 24.61
CA ALA A 8 3.26 -37.94 25.65
C ALA A 8 3.22 -36.42 25.39
N LEU A 9 4.27 -35.85 24.80
CA LEU A 9 4.32 -34.42 24.45
C LEU A 9 3.26 -34.04 23.40
N SER A 10 3.01 -34.93 22.44
CA SER A 10 2.00 -34.72 21.40
C SER A 10 0.57 -34.72 21.97
N VAL A 11 0.34 -35.45 23.07
CA VAL A 11 -0.93 -35.47 23.81
C VAL A 11 -1.12 -34.20 24.63
N THR A 12 -0.09 -33.74 25.34
CA THR A 12 -0.21 -32.52 26.16
C THR A 12 -0.34 -31.26 25.31
N ARG A 13 0.28 -31.23 24.11
CA ARG A 13 0.28 -30.08 23.20
C ARG A 13 -1.10 -29.70 22.64
N ILE A 14 -2.03 -30.64 22.51
CA ILE A 14 -3.39 -30.34 21.98
C ILE A 14 -4.37 -29.84 23.06
N GLY A 15 -4.00 -29.94 24.33
CA GLY A 15 -4.83 -29.50 25.45
C GLY A 15 -5.95 -30.49 25.83
N LYS A 16 -6.35 -30.43 27.10
CA LYS A 16 -7.24 -31.42 27.74
C LYS A 16 -8.59 -31.55 27.05
N ASN A 17 -9.25 -30.42 26.78
CA ASN A 17 -10.60 -30.41 26.21
C ASN A 17 -10.62 -30.94 24.77
N GLN A 18 -9.68 -30.50 23.93
CA GLN A 18 -9.58 -31.02 22.56
C GLN A 18 -9.21 -32.50 22.55
N PHE A 19 -8.28 -32.94 23.42
CA PHE A 19 -7.95 -34.36 23.57
C PHE A 19 -9.16 -35.18 23.97
N ARG A 20 -9.92 -34.74 24.99
CA ARG A 20 -11.14 -35.40 25.42
C ARG A 20 -12.16 -35.48 24.28
N ASN A 21 -12.43 -34.38 23.59
CA ASN A 21 -13.40 -34.32 22.50
C ASN A 21 -13.04 -35.27 21.35
N LYS A 22 -11.74 -35.43 21.06
CA LYS A 22 -11.26 -36.24 19.94
C LYS A 22 -11.07 -37.72 20.29
N PHE A 23 -10.77 -38.04 21.54
CA PHE A 23 -10.33 -39.38 21.95
C PHE A 23 -11.18 -40.07 23.01
N SER A 24 -12.19 -39.43 23.58
CA SER A 24 -13.06 -40.09 24.56
C SER A 24 -13.76 -41.33 23.98
N ALA A 25 -14.36 -41.25 22.79
CA ALA A 25 -15.03 -42.40 22.18
C ALA A 25 -14.06 -43.55 21.84
N PRO A 26 -12.91 -43.32 21.16
CA PRO A 26 -11.91 -44.37 20.92
C PRO A 26 -11.30 -44.98 22.19
N LEU A 27 -11.15 -44.20 23.26
CA LEU A 27 -10.50 -44.64 24.50
C LEU A 27 -11.48 -45.27 25.51
N GLY A 28 -12.77 -45.38 25.19
CA GLY A 28 -13.77 -45.98 26.10
C GLY A 28 -14.34 -45.04 27.15
N GLY A 29 -14.25 -43.72 26.93
CA GLY A 29 -14.98 -42.69 27.68
C GLY A 29 -14.11 -41.50 28.12
N ASN A 30 -14.79 -40.45 28.60
CA ASN A 30 -14.14 -39.22 29.09
C ASN A 30 -13.16 -39.48 30.25
N ALA A 31 -13.48 -40.42 31.14
CA ALA A 31 -12.64 -40.73 32.30
C ALA A 31 -11.28 -41.34 31.89
N ILE A 32 -11.27 -42.23 30.90
CA ILE A 32 -10.03 -42.86 30.40
C ILE A 32 -9.20 -41.81 29.64
N ALA A 33 -9.84 -40.98 28.81
CA ALA A 33 -9.16 -39.88 28.13
C ALA A 33 -8.50 -38.89 29.12
N ASP A 34 -9.19 -38.52 30.20
CA ASP A 34 -8.62 -37.65 31.23
C ASP A 34 -7.41 -38.28 31.94
N LYS A 35 -7.48 -39.58 32.24
CA LYS A 35 -6.38 -40.32 32.87
C LYS A 35 -5.16 -40.38 31.96
N VAL A 36 -5.36 -40.67 30.67
CA VAL A 36 -4.27 -40.70 29.67
C VAL A 36 -3.64 -39.31 29.53
N PHE A 37 -4.43 -38.25 29.53
CA PHE A 37 -3.93 -36.88 29.48
C PHE A 37 -3.09 -36.53 30.72
N ALA A 38 -3.57 -36.87 31.93
CA ALA A 38 -2.84 -36.63 33.18
C ALA A 38 -1.51 -37.41 33.25
N LEU A 39 -1.51 -38.68 32.83
CA LEU A 39 -0.27 -39.48 32.72
C LEU A 39 0.72 -38.85 31.74
N SER A 40 0.23 -38.34 30.61
CA SER A 40 1.05 -37.65 29.63
C SER A 40 1.66 -36.36 30.19
N GLN A 41 0.90 -35.58 30.98
CA GLN A 41 1.43 -34.42 31.69
C GLN A 41 2.52 -34.80 32.68
N GLY A 42 2.32 -35.85 33.47
CA GLY A 42 3.33 -36.36 34.40
C GLY A 42 4.63 -36.75 33.68
N GLN A 43 4.54 -37.46 32.56
CA GLN A 43 5.72 -37.85 31.78
C GLN A 43 6.46 -36.64 31.20
N VAL A 44 5.74 -35.64 30.69
CA VAL A 44 6.36 -34.41 30.16
C VAL A 44 7.06 -33.62 31.27
N ALA A 45 6.45 -33.52 32.46
CA ALA A 45 7.05 -32.86 33.61
C ALA A 45 8.33 -33.58 34.09
N LEU A 46 8.31 -34.91 34.13
CA LEU A 46 9.50 -35.71 34.47
C LEU A 46 10.63 -35.51 33.44
N ASN A 47 10.29 -35.49 32.15
CA ASN A 47 11.28 -35.25 31.09
C ASN A 47 11.88 -33.84 31.19
N LEU A 48 11.07 -32.83 31.50
CA LEU A 48 11.53 -31.45 31.69
C LEU A 48 12.43 -31.32 32.93
N ALA A 49 12.09 -32.00 34.04
CA ALA A 49 12.93 -32.05 35.23
C ALA A 49 14.28 -32.74 34.95
N ALA A 50 14.27 -33.85 34.21
CA ALA A 50 15.50 -34.52 33.78
C ALA A 50 16.36 -33.63 32.87
N TYR A 51 15.73 -32.89 31.94
CA TYR A 51 16.42 -31.90 31.11
C TYR A 51 17.06 -30.80 31.96
N ALA A 52 16.33 -30.23 32.92
CA ALA A 52 16.87 -29.21 33.82
C ALA A 52 18.10 -29.75 34.57
N GLN A 53 18.03 -30.97 35.12
CA GLN A 53 19.16 -31.60 35.82
C GLN A 53 20.36 -31.91 34.92
N ALA A 54 20.13 -32.19 33.64
CA ALA A 54 21.20 -32.51 32.68
C ALA A 54 21.88 -31.27 32.09
N ASN A 55 21.14 -30.16 31.94
CA ASN A 55 21.61 -28.95 31.27
C ASN A 55 22.14 -27.91 32.26
N ALA A 56 23.47 -27.72 32.26
CA ALA A 56 24.15 -26.77 33.14
C ALA A 56 23.68 -25.32 32.96
N GLN A 57 23.20 -24.93 31.77
CA GLN A 57 22.67 -23.58 31.51
C GLN A 57 21.38 -23.28 32.29
N VAL A 58 20.62 -24.32 32.67
CA VAL A 58 19.39 -24.20 33.47
C VAL A 58 19.70 -24.27 34.97
N ASN A 59 20.78 -24.96 35.36
CA ASN A 59 21.17 -25.20 36.75
C ASN A 59 21.94 -24.05 37.42
N GLY A 60 22.26 -22.98 36.69
CA GLY A 60 22.75 -21.71 37.24
C GLY A 60 24.02 -21.20 36.58
N ILE A 61 24.13 -19.86 36.52
CA ILE A 61 25.36 -19.17 36.12
C ILE A 61 26.31 -19.20 37.32
N HIS A 62 27.37 -20.00 37.23
CA HIS A 62 28.43 -19.97 38.24
C HIS A 62 29.30 -18.73 38.01
N THR A 63 29.32 -17.82 38.98
CA THR A 63 30.31 -16.74 39.01
C THR A 63 31.59 -17.31 39.61
N ASN A 64 32.71 -17.19 38.90
CA ASN A 64 34.01 -17.71 39.36
C ASN A 64 34.53 -17.07 40.67
N VAL A 65 33.88 -16.01 41.14
CA VAL A 65 34.36 -15.13 42.20
C VAL A 65 33.66 -15.40 43.54
N LEU A 66 32.53 -16.12 43.55
CA LEU A 66 31.80 -16.46 44.78
C LEU A 66 31.79 -17.99 44.96
N PRO A 67 32.22 -18.51 46.12
CA PRO A 67 32.00 -19.92 46.44
C PRO A 67 30.50 -20.17 46.48
N SER A 68 30.03 -21.03 45.58
CA SER A 68 28.63 -21.42 45.51
C SER A 68 28.24 -22.16 46.80
N THR A 69 27.50 -21.50 47.69
CA THR A 69 26.90 -22.10 48.88
C THR A 69 25.68 -22.95 48.56
N TYR A 70 25.22 -22.93 47.31
CA TYR A 70 24.21 -23.84 46.81
C TYR A 70 24.86 -25.20 46.55
N SER A 71 24.41 -26.24 47.25
CA SER A 71 24.63 -27.62 46.83
C SER A 71 23.85 -27.82 45.54
N ILE A 72 24.47 -27.49 44.41
CA ILE A 72 23.97 -27.74 43.07
C ILE A 72 23.51 -29.19 43.07
N VAL A 73 22.28 -29.43 42.65
CA VAL A 73 21.79 -30.77 42.29
C VAL A 73 22.94 -31.47 41.60
N LYS A 74 23.46 -32.57 42.18
CA LYS A 74 24.60 -33.31 41.62
C LYS A 74 24.37 -33.39 40.12
N ASN A 75 25.25 -32.78 39.31
CA ASN A 75 25.26 -32.98 37.88
C ASN A 75 25.18 -34.49 37.68
N ASN A 76 24.03 -34.97 37.24
CA ASN A 76 23.82 -36.38 37.12
C ASN A 76 24.59 -36.77 35.86
N ALA A 77 25.85 -37.17 36.04
CA ALA A 77 26.78 -37.41 34.95
C ALA A 77 26.20 -38.38 33.91
N GLN A 78 25.36 -39.34 34.34
CA GLN A 78 24.66 -40.24 33.43
C GLN A 78 23.60 -39.51 32.58
N LEU A 79 22.81 -38.62 33.18
CA LEU A 79 21.84 -37.79 32.45
C LEU A 79 22.53 -36.77 31.53
N THR A 80 23.63 -36.15 31.98
CA THR A 80 24.43 -35.23 31.15
C THR A 80 25.03 -35.97 29.96
N SER A 81 25.67 -37.13 30.16
CA SER A 81 26.21 -37.94 29.06
C SER A 81 25.12 -38.45 28.10
N ALA A 82 23.94 -38.81 28.62
CA ALA A 82 22.80 -39.19 27.78
C ALA A 82 22.29 -37.99 26.96
N TYR A 83 22.16 -36.82 27.59
CA TYR A 83 21.76 -35.58 26.91
C TYR A 83 22.75 -35.22 25.80
N GLU A 84 24.06 -35.21 26.09
CA GLU A 84 25.09 -34.84 25.13
C GLU A 84 25.19 -35.80 23.94
N ARG A 85 24.87 -37.08 24.16
CA ARG A 85 24.76 -38.07 23.08
C ARG A 85 23.64 -37.75 22.10
N PHE A 86 22.49 -37.25 22.59
CA PHE A 86 21.32 -37.00 21.75
C PHE A 86 21.29 -35.56 21.18
N TYR A 87 21.75 -34.58 21.95
CA TYR A 87 21.56 -33.15 21.66
C TYR A 87 22.88 -32.38 21.46
N GLY A 88 24.03 -33.04 21.66
CA GLY A 88 25.34 -32.41 21.61
C GLY A 88 25.76 -31.77 22.94
N PRO A 89 27.00 -31.26 23.01
CA PRO A 89 27.60 -30.77 24.25
C PRO A 89 26.76 -29.67 24.90
N SER A 90 26.61 -29.78 26.23
CA SER A 90 25.81 -28.85 27.05
C SER A 90 26.49 -27.48 27.26
N SER A 91 27.81 -27.41 27.04
CA SER A 91 28.62 -26.21 27.21
C SER A 91 28.78 -25.42 25.90
N ARG A 92 27.74 -24.72 25.44
CA ARG A 92 27.93 -23.65 24.44
C ARG A 92 28.26 -22.36 25.18
N ILE A 93 29.54 -22.03 25.24
CA ILE A 93 30.05 -20.90 26.06
C ILE A 93 29.77 -19.53 25.43
N ASN A 94 29.48 -19.43 24.13
CA ASN A 94 29.18 -18.17 23.46
C ASN A 94 27.97 -18.34 22.52
N CYS A 95 26.77 -18.45 23.09
CA CYS A 95 25.54 -18.39 22.30
C CYS A 95 25.24 -16.91 22.02
N GLU A 96 25.28 -16.50 20.75
CA GLU A 96 24.75 -15.20 20.36
C GLU A 96 23.24 -15.16 20.63
N HIS A 97 22.70 -13.97 20.89
CA HIS A 97 21.30 -13.82 21.28
C HIS A 97 20.34 -14.45 20.25
N CYS A 98 20.65 -14.36 18.96
CA CYS A 98 19.87 -14.95 17.87
C CYS A 98 19.75 -16.48 17.93
N GLN A 99 20.73 -17.18 18.53
CA GLN A 99 20.75 -18.64 18.69
C GLN A 99 20.13 -19.10 20.03
N SER A 100 19.71 -18.15 20.87
CA SER A 100 19.05 -18.43 22.14
C SER A 100 17.64 -18.97 21.95
N ASN A 101 17.19 -19.83 22.86
CA ASN A 101 15.78 -20.21 22.97
C ASN A 101 14.88 -19.07 23.50
N LEU A 102 15.48 -17.96 23.93
CA LEU A 102 14.82 -16.73 24.36
C LEU A 102 14.88 -15.63 23.28
N SER A 103 15.39 -15.94 22.08
CA SER A 103 15.55 -14.96 21.00
C SER A 103 14.19 -14.56 20.38
N PRO A 104 14.11 -13.43 19.67
CA PRO A 104 12.91 -13.05 18.92
C PRO A 104 12.53 -14.10 17.87
N ALA A 105 13.53 -14.75 17.28
CA ALA A 105 13.36 -15.81 16.30
C ALA A 105 12.75 -17.07 16.95
N ALA A 106 13.19 -17.45 18.16
CA ALA A 106 12.59 -18.53 18.94
C ALA A 106 11.14 -18.21 19.33
N TYR A 107 10.85 -16.95 19.68
CA TYR A 107 9.50 -16.49 19.96
C TYR A 107 8.59 -16.59 18.73
N LEU A 108 9.06 -16.20 17.54
CA LEU A 108 8.32 -16.38 16.28
C LEU A 108 7.97 -17.86 16.04
N VAL A 109 8.93 -18.78 16.22
CA VAL A 109 8.69 -20.22 16.06
C VAL A 109 7.66 -20.74 17.07
N ASP A 110 7.71 -20.29 18.32
CA ASP A 110 6.71 -20.67 19.33
C ASP A 110 5.32 -20.10 18.99
N LEU A 111 5.24 -18.86 18.52
CA LEU A 111 4.00 -18.24 18.04
C LEU A 111 3.39 -19.01 16.88
N LEU A 112 4.17 -19.40 15.87
CA LEU A 112 3.68 -20.24 14.77
C LEU A 112 3.21 -21.61 15.28
N GLY A 113 3.91 -22.19 16.27
CA GLY A 113 3.50 -23.42 16.93
C GLY A 113 2.24 -23.27 17.79
N PHE A 114 1.98 -22.09 18.35
CA PHE A 114 0.75 -21.73 19.04
C PHE A 114 -0.41 -21.60 18.05
N LEU A 115 -0.21 -20.86 16.96
CA LEU A 115 -1.21 -20.66 15.90
C LEU A 115 -1.61 -21.95 15.19
N GLU A 116 -0.71 -22.93 15.12
CA GLU A 116 -1.03 -24.25 14.59
C GLU A 116 -2.05 -25.01 15.46
N LYS A 117 -2.12 -24.71 16.77
CA LYS A 117 -3.06 -25.33 17.72
C LYS A 117 -4.38 -24.56 17.84
N ALA A 118 -4.36 -23.26 17.54
CA ALA A 118 -5.55 -22.43 17.53
C ALA A 118 -6.32 -22.71 16.23
N SER A 119 -7.54 -23.23 16.33
CA SER A 119 -8.37 -23.50 15.15
C SER A 119 -9.68 -22.71 15.20
N ASN A 120 -10.17 -22.31 14.02
CA ASN A 120 -11.50 -21.74 13.90
C ASN A 120 -12.60 -22.80 14.06
N ALA A 121 -13.88 -22.39 14.01
CA ALA A 121 -15.01 -23.31 14.13
C ALA A 121 -15.04 -24.42 13.06
N SER A 122 -14.42 -24.18 11.90
CA SER A 122 -14.27 -25.15 10.81
C SER A 122 -13.05 -26.06 10.96
N GLY A 123 -12.25 -25.91 12.03
CA GLY A 123 -11.07 -26.73 12.29
C GLY A 123 -9.81 -26.33 11.53
N VAL A 124 -9.80 -25.19 10.84
CA VAL A 124 -8.60 -24.68 10.14
C VAL A 124 -7.66 -24.02 11.16
N SER A 125 -6.37 -24.37 11.14
CA SER A 125 -5.39 -23.78 12.05
C SER A 125 -5.13 -22.30 11.74
N GLY A 126 -4.87 -21.51 12.77
CA GLY A 126 -4.51 -20.10 12.65
C GLY A 126 -3.22 -19.91 11.84
N ARG A 127 -2.29 -20.87 11.94
CA ARG A 127 -1.08 -20.88 11.09
C ARG A 127 -1.47 -21.04 9.62
N THR A 128 -2.35 -21.97 9.27
CA THR A 128 -2.83 -22.13 7.89
C THR A 128 -3.47 -20.85 7.37
N LEU A 129 -4.31 -20.19 8.18
CA LEU A 129 -4.93 -18.91 7.81
C LEU A 129 -3.90 -17.78 7.64
N LEU A 130 -2.86 -17.77 8.46
CA LEU A 130 -1.74 -16.84 8.34
C LEU A 130 -0.95 -17.09 7.05
N SER A 131 -0.58 -18.32 6.76
CA SER A 131 0.21 -18.68 5.56
C SER A 131 -0.54 -18.40 4.25
N VAL A 132 -1.89 -18.37 4.27
CA VAL A 132 -2.68 -17.89 3.13
C VAL A 132 -2.51 -16.38 2.89
N ARG A 133 -2.35 -15.60 3.96
CA ARG A 133 -2.21 -14.14 3.89
C ARG A 133 -0.76 -13.68 3.73
N LEU A 134 0.18 -14.41 4.33
CA LEU A 134 1.59 -14.07 4.45
C LEU A 134 2.45 -15.34 4.23
N PRO A 135 2.43 -15.94 3.03
CA PRO A 135 3.07 -17.23 2.75
C PRO A 135 4.58 -17.24 2.99
N GLU A 136 5.24 -16.08 2.86
CA GLU A 136 6.66 -15.87 3.06
C GLU A 136 7.12 -16.04 4.51
N ILE A 137 6.23 -15.89 5.50
CA ILE A 137 6.60 -16.07 6.92
C ILE A 137 7.06 -17.50 7.22
N GLU A 138 6.67 -18.47 6.40
CA GLU A 138 7.13 -19.86 6.53
C GLU A 138 8.49 -20.13 5.87
N LYS A 139 9.00 -19.16 5.10
CA LYS A 139 10.22 -19.28 4.29
C LYS A 139 11.34 -18.33 4.74
N ILE A 140 11.06 -17.43 5.69
CA ILE A 140 12.09 -16.59 6.28
C ILE A 140 13.07 -17.45 7.07
N ASP A 141 14.36 -17.25 6.86
CA ASP A 141 15.37 -17.98 7.62
C ASP A 141 15.44 -17.45 9.04
N VAL A 142 15.47 -18.36 10.01
CA VAL A 142 15.69 -18.05 11.44
C VAL A 142 17.18 -17.79 11.65
N SER A 143 17.66 -16.67 11.10
CA SER A 143 19.07 -16.28 11.07
C SER A 143 19.34 -15.02 11.91
N TYR A 144 20.60 -14.80 12.28
CA TYR A 144 21.03 -13.55 12.93
C TYR A 144 20.65 -12.33 12.09
N ILE A 145 20.94 -12.39 10.79
CA ILE A 145 20.74 -11.26 9.87
C ILE A 145 19.26 -10.87 9.79
N ASN A 146 18.35 -11.84 9.63
CA ASN A 146 16.91 -11.55 9.59
C ASN A 146 16.31 -11.15 10.95
N THR A 147 16.98 -11.46 12.06
CA THR A 147 16.46 -11.19 13.40
C THR A 147 16.84 -9.81 13.90
N ASP A 148 18.10 -9.39 13.66
CA ASP A 148 18.70 -8.25 14.34
C ASP A 148 19.05 -7.06 13.41
N THR A 149 18.95 -7.23 12.08
CA THR A 149 19.24 -6.13 11.14
C THR A 149 18.11 -5.11 11.15
N LEU A 150 18.43 -3.84 11.41
CA LEU A 150 17.48 -2.75 11.38
C LEU A 150 17.17 -2.35 9.93
N MET A 151 15.88 -2.16 9.62
CA MET A 151 15.44 -1.67 8.32
C MET A 151 14.14 -0.87 8.45
N PRO A 152 13.82 0.00 7.47
CA PRO A 152 12.54 0.70 7.44
C PRO A 152 11.36 -0.29 7.34
N TYR A 153 10.40 -0.17 8.26
CA TYR A 153 9.22 -1.05 8.26
C TYR A 153 8.39 -0.96 6.97
N ILE A 154 8.37 0.22 6.34
CA ILE A 154 7.64 0.44 5.09
C ILE A 154 8.17 -0.43 3.94
N ASP A 155 9.48 -0.73 3.93
CA ASP A 155 10.08 -1.56 2.88
C ASP A 155 9.53 -2.98 2.96
N LEU A 156 9.45 -3.56 4.17
CA LEU A 156 8.82 -4.87 4.38
C LEU A 156 7.35 -4.88 3.95
N VAL A 157 6.61 -3.82 4.22
CA VAL A 157 5.21 -3.71 3.76
C VAL A 157 5.14 -3.67 2.24
N LEU A 158 6.02 -2.92 1.58
CA LEU A 158 6.07 -2.84 0.13
C LEU A 158 6.47 -4.17 -0.50
N GLU A 159 7.46 -4.89 0.04
CA GLU A 159 7.85 -6.23 -0.45
C GLU A 159 6.64 -7.19 -0.51
N VAL A 160 5.83 -7.21 0.55
CA VAL A 160 4.61 -8.03 0.63
C VAL A 160 3.55 -7.56 -0.37
N LEU A 161 3.30 -6.25 -0.47
CA LEU A 161 2.28 -5.69 -1.35
C LEU A 161 2.65 -5.82 -2.83
N GLU A 162 3.91 -5.64 -3.17
CA GLU A 162 4.42 -5.81 -4.52
C GLU A 162 4.27 -7.27 -4.97
N ASN A 163 4.61 -8.23 -4.11
CA ASN A 163 4.39 -9.65 -4.39
C ASN A 163 2.88 -10.00 -4.46
N ALA A 164 2.02 -9.39 -3.64
CA ALA A 164 0.58 -9.56 -3.76
C ALA A 164 0.04 -9.06 -5.11
N LEU A 165 0.61 -7.99 -5.66
CA LEU A 165 0.21 -7.42 -6.94
C LEU A 165 0.78 -8.19 -8.14
N ALA A 166 2.04 -8.63 -8.05
CA ALA A 166 2.76 -9.38 -9.07
C ALA A 166 3.50 -10.59 -8.45
N PRO A 167 2.81 -11.71 -8.19
CA PRO A 167 3.38 -12.84 -7.48
C PRO A 167 4.64 -13.42 -8.14
N GLN A 168 5.72 -13.50 -7.37
CA GLN A 168 6.97 -14.12 -7.79
C GLN A 168 6.99 -15.61 -7.41
N PRO A 169 7.51 -16.49 -8.29
CA PRO A 169 7.72 -17.88 -7.94
C PRO A 169 8.73 -17.97 -6.80
N ASN A 170 8.41 -18.77 -5.78
CA ASN A 170 9.28 -18.97 -4.61
C ASN A 170 9.61 -17.69 -3.81
N PHE A 171 8.73 -16.68 -3.80
CA PHE A 171 8.89 -15.49 -2.96
C PHE A 171 9.21 -15.86 -1.50
N ALA A 172 10.42 -15.49 -1.07
CA ALA A 172 11.03 -15.81 0.22
C ALA A 172 12.11 -14.75 0.54
N PRO A 173 11.71 -13.48 0.72
CA PRO A 173 12.66 -12.38 0.93
C PRO A 173 13.54 -12.66 2.16
N GLN A 174 14.84 -12.40 2.01
CA GLN A 174 15.83 -12.48 3.08
C GLN A 174 16.54 -11.13 3.16
N THR A 175 17.10 -10.83 4.33
CA THR A 175 17.98 -9.68 4.50
C THR A 175 19.42 -10.10 4.20
N THR A 176 20.11 -9.37 3.31
CA THR A 176 21.53 -9.62 3.01
C THR A 176 22.42 -8.38 3.11
N LYS A 177 21.82 -7.19 3.08
CA LYS A 177 22.51 -5.89 3.20
C LYS A 177 22.70 -5.46 4.67
N SER A 178 23.58 -4.48 4.88
CA SER A 178 23.74 -3.81 6.17
C SER A 178 22.55 -2.88 6.48
N ALA A 179 22.37 -2.53 7.75
CA ALA A 179 21.31 -1.61 8.17
C ALA A 179 21.44 -0.23 7.51
N GLU A 180 22.67 0.25 7.30
CA GLU A 180 22.95 1.51 6.62
C GLU A 180 22.54 1.47 5.15
N GLU A 181 22.79 0.35 4.45
CA GLU A 181 22.39 0.17 3.05
C GLU A 181 20.87 0.03 2.90
N LEU A 182 20.21 -0.67 3.83
CA LEU A 182 18.75 -0.83 3.85
C LEU A 182 18.03 0.49 4.18
N ALA A 183 18.62 1.34 5.02
CA ALA A 183 18.09 2.67 5.28
C ALA A 183 18.16 3.59 4.05
N ALA A 184 19.10 3.34 3.14
CA ALA A 184 19.27 4.13 1.92
C ALA A 184 18.45 3.59 0.74
N THR A 185 18.35 2.26 0.60
CA THR A 185 17.68 1.61 -0.54
C THR A 185 17.03 0.30 -0.13
N PRO A 186 15.77 0.05 -0.56
CA PRO A 186 15.13 -1.24 -0.33
C PRO A 186 15.89 -2.38 -1.04
N GLU A 187 15.83 -3.58 -0.47
CA GLU A 187 16.54 -4.75 -0.97
C GLU A 187 15.71 -5.55 -1.97
N ASN A 188 14.49 -5.96 -1.61
CA ASN A 188 13.70 -6.91 -2.40
C ASN A 188 12.61 -6.22 -3.24
N ILE A 189 13.01 -5.41 -4.22
CA ILE A 189 12.06 -4.71 -5.11
C ILE A 189 11.55 -5.64 -6.22
N ASN A 190 10.24 -5.75 -6.38
CA ASN A 190 9.61 -6.48 -7.46
C ASN A 190 9.14 -5.55 -8.59
N ILE A 191 10.03 -5.33 -9.56
CA ILE A 191 9.81 -4.43 -10.71
C ILE A 191 8.53 -4.75 -11.51
N ALA A 192 8.13 -6.04 -11.59
CA ALA A 192 6.91 -6.43 -12.30
C ALA A 192 5.63 -5.84 -11.69
N ALA A 193 5.63 -5.53 -10.39
CA ALA A 193 4.52 -4.84 -9.73
C ALA A 193 4.37 -3.42 -10.29
N TYR A 194 5.46 -2.69 -10.46
CA TYR A 194 5.47 -1.32 -10.98
C TYR A 194 5.13 -1.25 -12.46
N GLU A 195 5.61 -2.20 -13.28
CA GLU A 195 5.18 -2.34 -14.67
C GLU A 195 3.65 -2.53 -14.78
N LYS A 196 3.07 -3.30 -13.87
CA LYS A 196 1.61 -3.45 -13.80
C LYS A 196 0.93 -2.15 -13.36
N LEU A 197 1.42 -1.49 -12.31
CA LEU A 197 0.86 -0.21 -11.82
C LEU A 197 0.88 0.89 -12.88
N LYS A 198 1.89 0.91 -13.75
CA LYS A 198 2.02 1.85 -14.87
C LYS A 198 0.91 1.69 -15.91
N THR A 199 0.24 0.54 -15.95
CA THR A 199 -0.84 0.24 -16.92
C THR A 199 -2.26 0.30 -16.35
N LEU A 200 -2.41 0.19 -15.03
CA LEU A 200 -3.72 0.17 -14.37
C LEU A 200 -4.34 1.57 -14.34
N ASN A 201 -5.64 1.65 -14.60
CA ASN A 201 -6.40 2.91 -14.62
C ASN A 201 -7.47 2.97 -13.50
N TYR A 202 -7.37 2.13 -12.48
CA TYR A 202 -8.21 2.15 -11.29
C TYR A 202 -7.38 1.60 -10.12
N PRO A 203 -7.35 2.26 -8.95
CA PRO A 203 -8.18 3.40 -8.52
C PRO A 203 -7.71 4.80 -9.03
N TRP A 204 -8.24 5.87 -8.46
CA TRP A 204 -8.17 7.27 -8.93
C TRP A 204 -6.77 7.87 -9.01
N ASN A 205 -5.84 7.38 -8.21
CA ASN A 205 -4.44 7.79 -8.20
C ASN A 205 -3.56 6.98 -9.19
N LEU A 206 -4.12 5.94 -9.84
CA LEU A 206 -3.43 5.17 -10.88
C LEU A 206 -3.69 5.73 -12.28
N PRO A 207 -2.77 5.53 -13.24
CA PRO A 207 -1.53 4.73 -13.15
C PRO A 207 -0.43 5.41 -12.33
N PHE A 208 0.48 4.58 -11.80
CA PHE A 208 1.66 5.01 -11.06
C PHE A 208 2.92 4.64 -11.86
N ASP A 209 3.77 5.63 -12.15
CA ASP A 209 5.00 5.47 -12.91
C ASP A 209 6.21 5.75 -12.01
N LEU A 210 6.84 4.67 -11.53
CA LEU A 210 7.95 4.75 -10.57
C LEU A 210 9.13 5.58 -11.09
N GLU A 211 9.42 5.48 -12.40
CA GLU A 211 10.56 6.17 -13.01
C GLU A 211 10.35 7.69 -13.07
N VAL A 212 9.10 8.11 -13.31
CA VAL A 212 8.72 9.53 -13.29
C VAL A 212 8.83 10.08 -11.87
N GLU A 213 8.31 9.35 -10.87
CA GLU A 213 8.41 9.76 -9.47
C GLU A 213 9.87 9.82 -8.99
N HIS A 214 10.69 8.82 -9.31
CA HIS A 214 12.13 8.87 -9.03
C HIS A 214 12.81 10.08 -9.68
N SER A 215 12.46 10.36 -10.95
CA SER A 215 13.00 11.52 -11.66
C SER A 215 12.61 12.84 -11.00
N ARG A 216 11.35 12.97 -10.55
CA ARG A 216 10.84 14.15 -9.83
C ARG A 216 11.62 14.37 -8.54
N VAL A 217 11.76 13.34 -7.72
CA VAL A 217 12.45 13.41 -6.42
C VAL A 217 13.94 13.70 -6.61
N PHE A 218 14.60 13.02 -7.54
CA PHE A 218 16.04 13.20 -7.77
C PHE A 218 16.37 14.61 -8.30
N LEU A 219 15.58 15.13 -9.24
CA LEU A 219 15.76 16.50 -9.74
C LEU A 219 15.46 17.55 -8.66
N ALA A 220 14.42 17.33 -7.84
CA ALA A 220 14.07 18.21 -6.74
C ALA A 220 15.20 18.33 -5.69
N GLN A 221 15.94 17.25 -5.43
CA GLN A 221 17.14 17.30 -4.56
C GLN A 221 18.23 18.22 -5.10
N SER A 222 18.29 18.39 -6.43
CA SER A 222 19.22 19.32 -7.11
C SER A 222 18.64 20.74 -7.24
N GLY A 223 17.46 21.00 -6.68
CA GLY A 223 16.77 22.29 -6.76
C GLY A 223 16.12 22.57 -8.13
N VAL A 224 15.96 21.55 -8.98
CA VAL A 224 15.38 21.70 -10.32
C VAL A 224 14.06 20.92 -10.37
N ALA A 225 12.97 21.58 -10.73
CA ALA A 225 11.72 20.88 -10.99
C ALA A 225 11.76 20.21 -12.38
N ARG A 226 11.24 18.98 -12.48
CA ARG A 226 11.23 18.23 -13.75
C ARG A 226 10.48 18.97 -14.86
N HIS A 227 9.38 19.66 -14.52
CA HIS A 227 8.63 20.46 -15.48
C HIS A 227 9.44 21.61 -16.07
N ASP A 228 10.34 22.23 -15.31
CA ASP A 228 11.23 23.28 -15.83
C ASP A 228 12.21 22.72 -16.84
N LEU A 229 12.80 21.57 -16.55
CA LEU A 229 13.70 20.90 -17.49
C LEU A 229 12.96 20.51 -18.78
N LEU A 230 11.76 19.94 -18.68
CA LEU A 230 10.94 19.64 -19.87
C LEU A 230 10.58 20.91 -20.65
N ARG A 231 10.24 22.00 -19.96
CA ARG A 231 9.97 23.30 -20.58
C ARG A 231 11.19 23.83 -21.33
N TYR A 232 12.37 23.84 -20.71
CA TYR A 232 13.61 24.30 -21.35
C TYR A 232 14.02 23.43 -22.54
N LEU A 233 13.91 22.11 -22.42
CA LEU A 233 14.27 21.18 -23.49
C LEU A 233 13.25 21.16 -24.64
N ARG A 234 11.98 21.51 -24.37
CA ARG A 234 10.92 21.62 -25.39
C ARG A 234 11.20 22.69 -26.43
N GLN A 235 12.16 23.60 -26.22
CA GLN A 235 12.49 24.65 -27.19
C GLN A 235 12.76 24.10 -28.63
N TYR A 236 12.95 22.78 -28.78
CA TYR A 236 13.12 22.07 -30.04
C TYR A 236 11.97 21.15 -30.50
N ASP A 237 10.92 20.91 -29.70
CA ASP A 237 9.87 19.90 -29.96
C ASP A 237 8.44 20.46 -29.89
N GLY A 238 7.61 20.09 -30.87
CA GLY A 238 6.27 20.65 -31.13
C GLY A 238 5.16 20.35 -30.10
N SER A 239 3.90 20.22 -30.57
CA SER A 239 2.70 20.17 -29.71
C SER A 239 2.65 19.01 -28.71
N GLN A 240 3.32 17.89 -28.98
CA GLN A 240 3.36 16.76 -28.06
C GLN A 240 4.22 17.07 -26.82
N ALA A 241 5.42 17.64 -27.01
CA ALA A 241 6.29 18.03 -25.92
C ALA A 241 5.65 19.13 -25.05
N LEU A 242 4.80 19.97 -25.65
CA LEU A 242 3.96 20.89 -24.91
C LEU A 242 2.99 20.17 -23.97
N ALA A 243 2.22 19.19 -24.47
CA ALA A 243 1.29 18.44 -23.65
C ALA A 243 1.99 17.69 -22.51
N GLU A 244 3.18 17.14 -22.78
CA GLU A 244 4.03 16.46 -21.80
C GLU A 244 4.51 17.41 -20.70
N ALA A 245 5.08 18.56 -21.05
CA ALA A 245 5.52 19.56 -20.08
C ALA A 245 4.36 20.14 -19.25
N SER A 246 3.19 20.35 -19.88
CA SER A 246 1.98 20.83 -19.19
C SER A 246 1.44 19.81 -18.20
N ALA A 247 1.40 18.53 -18.60
CA ALA A 247 1.01 17.43 -17.72
C ALA A 247 1.96 17.36 -16.52
N GLU A 248 3.27 17.43 -16.76
CA GLU A 248 4.28 17.39 -15.69
C GLU A 248 4.15 18.57 -14.73
N TYR A 249 3.88 19.78 -15.23
CA TYR A 249 3.65 20.96 -14.39
C TYR A 249 2.40 20.82 -13.50
N LEU A 250 1.36 20.15 -14.00
CA LEU A 250 0.18 19.79 -13.21
C LEU A 250 0.42 18.60 -12.26
N GLY A 251 1.63 18.02 -12.24
CA GLY A 251 1.98 16.87 -11.41
C GLY A 251 1.48 15.53 -11.95
N VAL A 252 0.95 15.48 -13.18
CA VAL A 252 0.35 14.26 -13.77
C VAL A 252 1.19 13.70 -14.90
N THR A 253 1.13 12.37 -15.07
CA THR A 253 1.77 11.71 -16.22
C THR A 253 0.93 11.89 -17.49
N THR A 254 1.53 11.69 -18.66
CA THR A 254 0.80 11.69 -19.95
C THR A 254 -0.34 10.67 -19.97
N LYS A 255 -0.14 9.51 -19.33
CA LYS A 255 -1.16 8.48 -19.23
C LYS A 255 -2.31 8.92 -18.33
N GLN A 256 -2.03 9.53 -17.17
CA GLN A 256 -3.06 10.12 -16.32
C GLN A 256 -3.82 11.23 -17.06
N ALA A 257 -3.10 12.11 -17.77
CA ALA A 257 -3.67 13.15 -18.63
C ALA A 257 -4.64 12.57 -19.69
N SER A 258 -4.34 11.42 -20.28
CA SER A 258 -5.24 10.77 -21.23
C SER A 258 -6.59 10.34 -20.62
N LEU A 259 -6.62 10.03 -19.32
CA LEU A 259 -7.84 9.62 -18.60
C LEU A 259 -8.74 10.81 -18.24
N ILE A 260 -8.19 12.03 -18.22
CA ILE A 260 -8.93 13.27 -17.93
C ILE A 260 -9.28 14.07 -19.18
N THR A 261 -8.74 13.74 -20.35
CA THR A 261 -8.97 14.49 -21.61
C THR A 261 -9.98 13.83 -22.54
N VAL A 262 -10.10 12.50 -22.50
CA VAL A 262 -10.93 11.72 -23.44
C VAL A 262 -12.31 11.43 -22.83
N PRO A 263 -13.43 11.91 -23.44
CA PRO A 263 -14.77 11.61 -22.94
C PRO A 263 -15.20 10.16 -23.19
N LEU A 264 -15.63 9.47 -22.12
CA LEU A 264 -16.00 8.06 -22.11
C LEU A 264 -17.50 7.82 -21.88
N HIS A 265 -18.35 8.59 -22.57
CA HIS A 265 -19.80 8.40 -22.60
C HIS A 265 -20.35 8.38 -24.04
N GLY A 266 -21.62 8.00 -24.20
CA GLY A 266 -22.39 8.11 -25.45
C GLY A 266 -22.42 6.85 -26.33
N THR A 267 -21.58 5.85 -26.07
CA THR A 267 -21.66 4.52 -26.72
C THR A 267 -21.50 3.41 -25.69
N ALA A 268 -21.99 2.21 -25.99
CA ALA A 268 -21.87 1.06 -25.09
C ALA A 268 -20.39 0.72 -24.77
N ALA A 269 -19.51 0.79 -25.77
CA ALA A 269 -18.07 0.55 -25.59
C ALA A 269 -17.41 1.58 -24.67
N LYS A 270 -17.79 2.87 -24.81
CA LYS A 270 -17.29 3.95 -23.94
C LYS A 270 -17.81 3.81 -22.51
N ASN A 271 -19.10 3.54 -22.35
CA ASN A 271 -19.71 3.33 -21.03
C ASN A 271 -19.07 2.12 -20.30
N LEU A 272 -18.75 1.06 -21.04
CA LEU A 272 -18.00 -0.09 -20.49
C LEU A 272 -16.58 0.31 -20.06
N ALA A 273 -15.88 1.13 -20.86
CA ALA A 273 -14.56 1.64 -20.49
C ALA A 273 -14.64 2.52 -19.22
N LEU A 274 -15.64 3.40 -19.13
CA LEU A 274 -15.90 4.21 -17.93
C LEU A 274 -16.16 3.33 -16.71
N ALA A 275 -16.97 2.28 -16.83
CA ALA A 275 -17.24 1.34 -15.73
C ALA A 275 -15.94 0.71 -15.18
N LYS A 276 -15.01 0.33 -16.07
CA LYS A 276 -13.71 -0.22 -15.67
C LYS A 276 -12.86 0.79 -14.89
N LEU A 277 -12.94 2.08 -15.22
CA LEU A 277 -12.26 3.14 -14.47
C LEU A 277 -12.83 3.38 -13.07
N TRP A 278 -14.00 2.83 -12.78
CA TRP A 278 -14.62 2.79 -11.46
C TRP A 278 -14.48 1.41 -10.80
N GLY A 279 -13.75 0.47 -11.41
CA GLY A 279 -13.56 -0.89 -10.88
C GLY A 279 -14.77 -1.82 -11.07
N PHE A 280 -15.62 -1.55 -12.06
CA PHE A 280 -16.74 -2.42 -12.44
C PHE A 280 -16.50 -3.09 -13.80
N ASN A 281 -16.98 -4.32 -13.93
CA ASN A 281 -16.87 -5.07 -15.19
C ASN A 281 -18.01 -4.76 -16.17
N GLN A 282 -19.13 -4.20 -15.68
CA GLN A 282 -20.28 -3.81 -16.48
C GLN A 282 -20.76 -2.41 -16.08
N PHE A 283 -21.31 -1.65 -17.04
CA PHE A 283 -21.84 -0.32 -16.77
C PHE A 283 -23.10 -0.33 -15.90
N ALA A 284 -23.91 -1.40 -15.98
CA ALA A 284 -25.08 -1.56 -15.11
C ALA A 284 -24.69 -1.67 -13.63
N ASP A 285 -23.57 -2.32 -13.31
CA ASP A 285 -23.08 -2.45 -11.93
C ASP A 285 -22.67 -1.08 -11.36
N LEU A 286 -22.06 -0.22 -12.19
CA LEU A 286 -21.73 1.15 -11.81
C LEU A 286 -23.00 1.96 -11.49
N LEU A 287 -24.04 1.88 -12.33
CA LEU A 287 -25.32 2.55 -12.06
C LEU A 287 -26.03 1.99 -10.83
N GLY A 288 -25.90 0.68 -10.57
CA GLY A 288 -26.47 0.03 -9.40
C GLY A 288 -25.75 0.35 -8.10
N ALA A 289 -24.48 0.77 -8.15
CA ALA A 289 -23.68 1.14 -6.99
C ALA A 289 -23.96 2.59 -6.51
N ASN A 290 -25.23 2.94 -6.35
CA ASN A 290 -25.69 4.31 -6.13
C ASN A 290 -25.85 4.70 -4.65
N ARG A 291 -25.54 3.82 -3.70
CA ARG A 291 -25.56 4.17 -2.27
C ARG A 291 -24.49 5.21 -1.98
N ILE A 292 -24.85 6.29 -1.29
CA ILE A 292 -23.93 7.41 -1.01
C ILE A 292 -22.63 6.92 -0.34
N GLU A 293 -22.73 6.06 0.67
CA GLU A 293 -21.56 5.48 1.37
C GLU A 293 -20.64 4.70 0.43
N SER A 294 -21.21 3.92 -0.49
CA SER A 294 -20.46 3.14 -1.48
C SER A 294 -19.78 4.04 -2.50
N VAL A 295 -20.45 5.10 -2.94
CA VAL A 295 -19.89 6.11 -3.85
C VAL A 295 -18.75 6.86 -3.16
N MET A 296 -18.95 7.36 -1.94
CA MET A 296 -17.92 8.03 -1.14
C MET A 296 -16.68 7.17 -0.94
N THR A 297 -16.88 5.91 -0.50
CA THR A 297 -15.78 4.97 -0.27
C THR A 297 -15.02 4.69 -1.56
N ARG A 298 -15.73 4.46 -2.66
CA ARG A 298 -15.11 4.14 -3.95
C ARG A 298 -14.38 5.34 -4.53
N MET A 299 -14.96 6.54 -4.45
CA MET A 299 -14.36 7.78 -4.93
C MET A 299 -13.28 8.34 -4.00
N ASN A 300 -13.14 7.78 -2.80
CA ASN A 300 -12.31 8.32 -1.72
C ASN A 300 -12.64 9.80 -1.42
N LEU A 301 -13.93 10.13 -1.32
CA LEU A 301 -14.43 11.48 -1.06
C LEU A 301 -15.23 11.51 0.24
N THR A 302 -15.13 12.62 0.96
CA THR A 302 -16.05 12.99 2.03
C THR A 302 -17.43 13.33 1.47
N LEU A 303 -18.44 13.40 2.35
CA LEU A 303 -19.80 13.75 1.93
C LEU A 303 -19.87 15.19 1.39
N VAL A 304 -19.06 16.11 1.94
CA VAL A 304 -19.00 17.50 1.49
C VAL A 304 -18.43 17.58 0.09
N GLU A 305 -17.29 16.92 -0.14
CA GLU A 305 -16.66 16.86 -1.46
C GLU A 305 -17.56 16.19 -2.50
N LEU A 306 -18.25 15.10 -2.15
CA LEU A 306 -19.21 14.46 -3.07
C LEU A 306 -20.35 15.40 -3.45
N LYS A 307 -20.87 16.18 -2.50
CA LYS A 307 -21.89 17.20 -2.78
C LYS A 307 -21.35 18.30 -3.68
N SER A 308 -20.17 18.83 -3.39
CA SER A 308 -19.51 19.84 -4.24
C SER A 308 -19.29 19.29 -5.67
N LEU A 309 -18.85 18.04 -5.80
CA LEU A 309 -18.62 17.38 -7.08
C LEU A 309 -19.89 17.25 -7.91
N LEU A 310 -20.98 16.74 -7.31
CA LEU A 310 -22.24 16.49 -8.03
C LEU A 310 -23.07 17.77 -8.25
N SER A 311 -22.74 18.86 -7.56
CA SER A 311 -23.37 20.18 -7.75
C SER A 311 -22.55 21.09 -8.67
N SER A 312 -21.33 20.68 -9.02
CA SER A 312 -20.40 21.44 -9.86
C SER A 312 -21.02 21.71 -11.24
N ALA A 313 -20.77 22.89 -11.81
CA ALA A 313 -21.29 23.27 -13.12
C ALA A 313 -20.71 22.40 -14.24
N PHE A 314 -19.46 21.95 -14.09
CA PHE A 314 -18.83 21.01 -15.00
C PHE A 314 -19.59 19.67 -15.01
N VAL A 315 -19.84 19.06 -13.84
CA VAL A 315 -20.46 17.73 -13.74
C VAL A 315 -21.97 17.78 -13.99
N ASN A 316 -22.64 18.76 -13.41
CA ASN A 316 -24.09 18.89 -13.39
C ASN A 316 -24.53 20.27 -13.95
N PRO A 317 -24.35 20.50 -15.26
CA PRO A 317 -24.67 21.78 -15.88
C PRO A 317 -26.17 22.13 -15.80
N LEU A 318 -27.03 21.12 -15.66
CA LEU A 318 -28.48 21.27 -15.54
C LEU A 318 -28.96 21.45 -14.09
N GLN A 319 -28.04 21.40 -13.11
CA GLN A 319 -28.34 21.56 -11.68
C GLN A 319 -29.49 20.65 -11.19
N VAL A 320 -29.50 19.40 -11.67
CA VAL A 320 -30.49 18.40 -11.26
C VAL A 320 -30.18 17.90 -9.86
N ASP A 321 -31.20 17.73 -9.02
CA ASP A 321 -31.01 17.15 -7.69
C ASP A 321 -30.59 15.67 -7.80
N CYS A 322 -29.37 15.41 -7.33
CA CYS A 322 -28.73 14.10 -7.37
C CYS A 322 -28.91 13.33 -6.07
N PHE A 323 -29.40 13.93 -4.97
CA PHE A 323 -29.43 13.29 -3.66
C PHE A 323 -30.85 12.93 -3.25
N ASN A 324 -31.08 11.66 -2.95
CA ASN A 324 -32.35 11.19 -2.41
C ASN A 324 -32.30 11.14 -0.88
N VAL A 325 -33.43 11.41 -0.23
CA VAL A 325 -33.64 11.29 1.22
C VAL A 325 -33.33 9.87 1.73
N ASN A 326 -33.49 8.85 0.88
CA ASN A 326 -33.21 7.45 1.21
C ASN A 326 -31.71 7.07 1.21
N GLY A 327 -30.79 8.04 1.05
CA GLY A 327 -29.34 7.79 1.12
C GLY A 327 -28.73 7.25 -0.18
N THR A 328 -29.39 7.47 -1.32
CA THR A 328 -28.92 7.08 -2.65
C THR A 328 -28.69 8.30 -3.54
N VAL A 329 -27.72 8.20 -4.44
CA VAL A 329 -27.54 9.13 -5.55
C VAL A 329 -28.45 8.71 -6.71
N GLN A 330 -29.11 9.66 -7.35
CA GLN A 330 -30.05 9.45 -8.45
C GLN A 330 -29.77 10.39 -9.62
N ASN A 331 -30.48 10.20 -10.73
CA ASN A 331 -30.37 11.02 -11.94
C ASN A 331 -28.96 11.09 -12.56
N LEU A 332 -28.08 10.14 -12.22
CA LEU A 332 -26.73 10.07 -12.78
C LEU A 332 -26.78 9.52 -14.22
N THR A 333 -26.50 10.40 -15.18
CA THR A 333 -26.32 10.00 -16.58
C THR A 333 -24.89 9.48 -16.81
N ALA A 334 -24.67 8.77 -17.92
CA ALA A 334 -23.33 8.34 -18.32
C ALA A 334 -22.38 9.53 -18.51
N GLU A 335 -22.90 10.66 -19.01
CA GLU A 335 -22.14 11.89 -19.16
C GLU A 335 -21.77 12.50 -17.81
N MET A 336 -22.71 12.58 -16.86
CA MET A 336 -22.41 13.08 -15.51
C MET A 336 -21.35 12.22 -14.82
N LEU A 337 -21.42 10.89 -14.96
CA LEU A 337 -20.43 9.98 -14.39
C LEU A 337 -19.04 10.13 -15.05
N ASP A 338 -18.98 10.36 -16.35
CA ASP A 338 -17.74 10.65 -17.07
C ASP A 338 -17.11 11.98 -16.60
N ARG A 339 -17.92 13.04 -16.50
CA ARG A 339 -17.44 14.34 -16.01
C ARG A 339 -17.02 14.27 -14.54
N ALA A 340 -17.82 13.60 -13.70
CA ALA A 340 -17.48 13.36 -12.30
C ALA A 340 -16.17 12.58 -12.17
N HIS A 341 -15.96 11.58 -13.03
CA HIS A 341 -14.72 10.82 -13.07
C HIS A 341 -13.51 11.72 -13.35
N ARG A 342 -13.61 12.55 -14.39
CA ARG A 342 -12.52 13.43 -14.82
C ARG A 342 -12.21 14.50 -13.77
N LEU A 343 -13.22 15.15 -13.20
CA LEU A 343 -13.04 16.14 -12.13
C LEU A 343 -12.47 15.49 -10.86
N ALA A 344 -12.99 14.33 -10.43
CA ALA A 344 -12.46 13.62 -9.27
C ALA A 344 -11.00 13.17 -9.47
N ARG A 345 -10.61 12.77 -10.69
CA ARG A 345 -9.20 12.47 -10.98
C ARG A 345 -8.31 13.69 -10.87
N ILE A 346 -8.72 14.83 -11.41
CA ILE A 346 -7.93 16.08 -11.28
C ILE A 346 -7.83 16.46 -9.79
N PHE A 347 -8.93 16.33 -9.04
CA PHE A 347 -8.94 16.56 -7.60
C PHE A 347 -7.94 15.68 -6.85
N HIS A 348 -7.92 14.36 -7.10
CA HIS A 348 -6.99 13.44 -6.43
C HIS A 348 -5.53 13.59 -6.85
N LEU A 349 -5.26 14.25 -7.97
CA LEU A 349 -3.92 14.44 -8.53
C LEU A 349 -3.36 15.84 -8.30
N THR A 350 -4.17 16.76 -7.77
CA THR A 350 -3.77 18.16 -7.56
C THR A 350 -4.13 18.61 -6.14
N ASP A 351 -3.63 19.77 -5.74
CA ASP A 351 -3.87 20.40 -4.44
C ASP A 351 -5.10 21.34 -4.45
N TYR A 352 -5.91 21.32 -5.51
CA TYR A 352 -7.06 22.20 -5.64
C TYR A 352 -8.33 21.65 -4.97
N ALA A 353 -9.11 22.55 -4.38
CA ALA A 353 -10.49 22.26 -3.99
C ALA A 353 -11.39 22.04 -5.22
N ILE A 354 -12.46 21.25 -5.06
CA ILE A 354 -13.39 20.92 -6.15
C ILE A 354 -14.02 22.17 -6.77
N GLU A 355 -14.34 23.16 -5.95
CA GLU A 355 -14.94 24.43 -6.40
C GLU A 355 -13.99 25.23 -7.29
N SER A 356 -12.70 25.29 -6.93
CA SER A 356 -11.67 25.93 -7.76
C SER A 356 -11.48 25.18 -9.08
N LEU A 357 -11.44 23.84 -9.02
CA LEU A 357 -11.35 23.02 -10.24
C LEU A 357 -12.56 23.19 -11.14
N ASP A 358 -13.76 23.31 -10.59
CA ASP A 358 -14.98 23.57 -11.36
C ASP A 358 -14.88 24.90 -12.12
N LYS A 359 -14.37 25.95 -11.45
CA LYS A 359 -14.07 27.24 -12.11
C LYS A 359 -13.04 27.07 -13.22
N MET A 360 -11.91 26.42 -12.95
CA MET A 360 -10.84 26.19 -13.95
C MET A 360 -11.35 25.41 -15.17
N LEU A 361 -12.15 24.35 -14.95
CA LEU A 361 -12.74 23.55 -16.02
C LEU A 361 -13.84 24.30 -16.79
N SER A 362 -14.46 25.33 -16.20
CA SER A 362 -15.37 26.22 -16.92
C SER A 362 -14.65 27.19 -17.86
N ILE A 363 -13.37 27.45 -17.61
CA ILE A 363 -12.51 28.31 -18.43
C ILE A 363 -11.86 27.48 -19.54
N ALA A 364 -11.37 26.29 -19.20
CA ALA A 364 -10.59 25.46 -20.10
C ALA A 364 -11.44 24.71 -21.15
N SER A 365 -10.90 24.63 -22.36
CA SER A 365 -11.41 23.84 -23.47
C SER A 365 -11.34 22.35 -23.18
N GLN A 366 -12.28 21.57 -23.73
CA GLN A 366 -12.28 20.11 -23.62
C GLN A 366 -11.31 19.46 -24.62
N GLY A 367 -10.99 18.18 -24.41
CA GLY A 367 -10.14 17.40 -25.32
C GLY A 367 -8.64 17.68 -25.12
N ALA A 368 -7.89 17.73 -26.22
CA ALA A 368 -6.42 17.79 -26.19
C ALA A 368 -5.87 19.11 -25.61
N ALA A 369 -6.63 20.21 -25.70
CA ALA A 369 -6.23 21.52 -25.18
C ALA A 369 -6.39 21.64 -23.66
N LEU A 370 -7.16 20.76 -23.03
CA LEU A 370 -7.53 20.85 -21.61
C LEU A 370 -6.32 20.92 -20.68
N VAL A 371 -5.35 20.03 -20.86
CA VAL A 371 -4.19 19.91 -19.97
C VAL A 371 -3.25 21.12 -20.10
N PRO A 372 -2.85 21.55 -21.32
CA PRO A 372 -2.13 22.82 -21.50
C PRO A 372 -2.85 24.04 -20.93
N GLU A 373 -4.16 24.15 -21.13
CA GLU A 373 -4.92 25.30 -20.61
C GLU A 373 -5.04 25.27 -19.08
N LEU A 374 -5.26 24.11 -18.46
CA LEU A 374 -5.25 23.97 -17.01
C LEU A 374 -3.88 24.31 -16.42
N ALA A 375 -2.78 23.92 -17.07
CA ALA A 375 -1.43 24.28 -16.67
C ALA A 375 -1.21 25.81 -16.73
N ALA A 376 -1.68 26.47 -17.80
CA ALA A 376 -1.61 27.92 -17.92
C ALA A 376 -2.45 28.64 -16.85
N ILE A 377 -3.68 28.17 -16.59
CA ILE A 377 -4.54 28.74 -15.55
C ILE A 377 -3.89 28.59 -14.17
N ARG A 378 -3.30 27.43 -13.87
CA ARG A 378 -2.56 27.21 -12.61
C ARG A 378 -1.38 28.17 -12.48
N PHE A 379 -0.59 28.36 -13.54
CA PHE A 379 0.53 29.31 -13.55
C PHE A 379 0.06 30.73 -13.23
N LEU A 380 -0.99 31.18 -13.91
CA LEU A 380 -1.54 32.53 -13.71
C LEU A 380 -2.09 32.72 -12.30
N GLU A 381 -2.73 31.70 -11.73
CA GLU A 381 -3.28 31.77 -10.38
C GLU A 381 -2.19 31.68 -9.29
N LYS A 382 -1.25 30.72 -9.40
CA LYS A 382 -0.30 30.42 -8.32
C LYS A 382 0.97 31.26 -8.35
N GLU A 383 1.48 31.58 -9.53
CA GLU A 383 2.78 32.23 -9.69
C GLU A 383 2.64 33.69 -10.10
N ALA A 384 1.55 34.01 -10.81
CA ALA A 384 1.26 35.37 -11.26
C ALA A 384 0.20 36.09 -10.39
N ASP A 385 -0.35 35.40 -9.38
CA ASP A 385 -1.31 35.93 -8.38
C ASP A 385 -2.57 36.57 -9.01
N VAL A 386 -3.04 36.01 -10.14
CA VAL A 386 -4.27 36.46 -10.81
C VAL A 386 -5.46 35.65 -10.32
N SER A 387 -6.56 36.32 -9.97
CA SER A 387 -7.77 35.63 -9.53
C SER A 387 -8.37 34.77 -10.66
N LEU A 388 -8.97 33.62 -10.31
CA LEU A 388 -9.66 32.77 -11.29
C LEU A 388 -10.79 33.50 -12.03
N ASP A 389 -11.41 34.49 -11.39
CA ASP A 389 -12.49 35.28 -12.00
C ASP A 389 -11.90 36.26 -13.04
N ASP A 390 -10.77 36.91 -12.77
CA ASP A 390 -10.06 37.73 -13.76
C ASP A 390 -9.52 36.90 -14.94
N ILE A 391 -8.99 35.70 -14.65
CA ILE A 391 -8.55 34.76 -15.69
C ILE A 391 -9.73 34.38 -16.58
N LYS A 392 -10.89 34.09 -15.99
CA LYS A 392 -12.12 33.75 -16.73
C LYS A 392 -12.57 34.89 -17.64
N ASP A 393 -12.61 36.11 -17.11
CA ASP A 393 -12.99 37.31 -17.86
C ASP A 393 -12.03 37.56 -19.01
N ALA A 394 -10.72 37.38 -18.78
CA ALA A 394 -9.71 37.46 -19.84
C ALA A 394 -9.89 36.35 -20.88
N TRP A 395 -10.10 35.09 -20.47
CA TRP A 395 -10.23 33.95 -21.38
C TRP A 395 -11.46 34.03 -22.29
N ALA A 396 -12.52 34.71 -21.83
CA ALA A 396 -13.72 34.97 -22.61
C ALA A 396 -13.47 35.93 -23.80
N LEU A 397 -12.39 36.72 -23.77
CA LEU A 397 -12.02 37.62 -24.85
C LEU A 397 -11.42 36.86 -26.05
N PRO A 398 -11.55 37.41 -27.28
CA PRO A 398 -10.78 36.93 -28.43
C PRO A 398 -9.29 36.91 -28.13
N VAL A 399 -8.55 35.96 -28.71
CA VAL A 399 -7.10 35.77 -28.47
C VAL A 399 -6.32 37.07 -28.68
N SER A 400 -6.70 37.89 -29.66
CA SER A 400 -6.07 39.20 -29.95
C SER A 400 -6.19 40.22 -28.80
N GLU A 401 -7.22 40.12 -27.97
CA GLU A 401 -7.52 41.08 -26.89
C GLU A 401 -7.07 40.59 -25.51
N ARG A 402 -6.83 39.27 -25.36
CA ARG A 402 -6.31 38.68 -24.12
C ARG A 402 -4.99 39.30 -23.67
N ALA A 403 -4.12 39.66 -24.62
CA ALA A 403 -2.79 40.21 -24.36
C ALA A 403 -2.87 41.52 -23.60
N THR A 404 -3.69 42.43 -24.11
CA THR A 404 -3.92 43.73 -23.51
C THR A 404 -4.57 43.58 -22.13
N ARG A 405 -5.52 42.63 -21.98
CA ARG A 405 -6.15 42.37 -20.68
C ARG A 405 -5.14 41.86 -19.65
N PHE A 406 -4.32 40.86 -19.99
CA PHE A 406 -3.30 40.36 -19.07
C PHE A 406 -2.23 41.42 -18.78
N ALA A 407 -1.77 42.18 -19.76
CA ALA A 407 -0.83 43.27 -19.51
C ALA A 407 -1.37 44.33 -18.56
N SER A 408 -2.66 44.65 -18.67
CA SER A 408 -3.32 45.54 -17.71
C SER A 408 -3.37 44.97 -16.29
N LEU A 409 -3.49 43.65 -16.13
CA LEU A 409 -3.49 42.96 -14.83
C LEU A 409 -2.08 42.90 -14.23
N PHE A 410 -1.05 42.71 -15.06
CA PHE A 410 0.34 42.58 -14.62
C PHE A 410 1.12 43.90 -14.54
N GLY A 411 0.54 45.02 -15.00
CA GLY A 411 1.23 46.32 -15.04
C GLY A 411 2.43 46.35 -15.99
N VAL A 412 2.43 45.49 -17.01
CA VAL A 412 3.52 45.34 -17.98
C VAL A 412 3.27 46.29 -19.17
N PRO A 413 4.29 47.00 -19.69
CA PRO A 413 4.14 47.85 -20.87
C PRO A 413 3.57 47.07 -22.07
N ASP A 414 2.74 47.72 -22.90
CA ASP A 414 2.07 47.09 -24.08
C ASP A 414 3.03 46.36 -25.03
N ASP A 415 4.31 46.74 -25.07
CA ASP A 415 5.33 46.10 -25.92
C ASP A 415 5.80 44.72 -25.42
N ASP A 416 5.60 44.39 -24.14
CA ASP A 416 5.83 43.05 -23.56
C ASP A 416 4.50 42.28 -23.32
N ALA A 417 3.35 42.97 -23.40
CA ALA A 417 1.99 42.44 -23.27
C ALA A 417 1.68 41.28 -24.22
N TYR A 418 2.24 41.31 -25.43
CA TYR A 418 1.99 40.28 -26.43
C TYR A 418 2.41 38.89 -25.95
N LYS A 419 3.36 38.79 -25.01
CA LYS A 419 3.83 37.53 -24.39
C LYS A 419 2.82 36.91 -23.42
N LEU A 420 1.82 37.65 -22.99
CA LEU A 420 0.89 37.22 -21.93
C LEU A 420 -0.51 36.85 -22.45
N GLY A 421 -0.89 37.31 -23.64
CA GLY A 421 -2.25 37.12 -24.18
C GLY A 421 -2.50 35.93 -25.06
N GLU A 422 -1.47 35.56 -25.81
CA GLU A 422 -1.50 34.30 -26.50
C GLU A 422 -1.21 33.24 -25.44
N ILE A 423 -2.16 32.31 -25.25
CA ILE A 423 -1.91 31.05 -24.54
C ILE A 423 -0.55 30.56 -24.99
N SER A 424 -0.29 30.53 -26.30
CA SER A 424 1.00 30.23 -26.91
C SER A 424 2.18 31.19 -26.65
N LYS A 425 2.24 31.91 -25.52
CA LYS A 425 3.47 32.59 -25.04
C LYS A 425 3.69 32.43 -23.53
N LEU A 426 2.76 31.80 -22.81
CA LEU A 426 2.96 31.41 -21.41
C LEU A 426 3.88 30.18 -21.30
N PRO A 427 4.60 30.00 -20.18
CA PRO A 427 5.58 28.92 -19.99
C PRO A 427 5.08 27.50 -20.30
N TRP A 428 3.79 27.26 -20.15
CA TRP A 428 3.15 25.94 -20.22
C TRP A 428 2.31 25.73 -21.46
N THR A 429 2.53 26.55 -22.48
CA THR A 429 1.64 26.65 -23.64
C THR A 429 2.38 26.98 -24.94
N THR A 430 3.70 27.26 -24.88
CA THR A 430 4.62 27.32 -26.06
C THR A 430 6.09 27.09 -25.75
N PRO A 431 6.89 26.66 -26.76
CA PRO A 431 8.35 26.50 -26.70
C PRO A 431 9.09 27.53 -25.85
#